data_AF-A0A1J4K6R1-F1
#
_entry.id   AF-A0A1J4K6R1-F1
#
_cell.length_a   1.000
_cell.length_b   1.000
_cell.length_c   1.000
_cell.angle_alpha   90.00
_cell.angle_beta   90.00
_cell.angle_gamma   90.00
#
_symmetry.space_group_name_H-M   'P 1'
#
loop_
_entity.id
_entity.type
_entity.pdbx_description
1 polymer ?
#
loop_
_entity_poly.entity_id
_entity_poly.type
_entity_poly.pdbx_seq_one_letter_code
_entity_poly.pdbx_strand_id
1 'polypeptide(L)'
;MNYANVKNHQFLFFSLPFFLKKHEKMSVLPTPKSPLSPVRPHVHGEDKKQDDLDKKTVQAVAEAGGPNHIQAEYFNLICKSVLGSENEKFKELQPKLDIPDYEYYSRAVKLVLAYLLRHRMTYTVSCIRHEYGKCPKQTGFNKPSEVDSYIKELIGPLGSRSTTRSTTRSTSRASSVSDGRDINTVPVTPKV
;
A
#
# COMPACT_ATOMS: atom_id res chain seq x y z
N MET A 1 -27.28 16.51 -25.43
CA MET A 1 -26.32 15.54 -24.84
C MET A 1 -25.05 16.29 -24.50
N ASN A 2 -24.91 16.70 -23.24
CA ASN A 2 -23.80 17.55 -22.78
C ASN A 2 -22.69 16.68 -22.20
N TYR A 3 -21.51 16.76 -22.79
CA TYR A 3 -20.27 16.21 -22.25
C TYR A 3 -19.86 17.03 -21.02
N ALA A 4 -20.19 16.53 -19.83
CA ALA A 4 -19.72 17.10 -18.58
C ALA A 4 -18.24 16.72 -18.36
N ASN A 5 -17.37 17.65 -18.76
CA ASN A 5 -16.22 18.16 -18.00
C ASN A 5 -15.75 17.25 -16.84
N VAL A 6 -14.88 16.28 -17.14
CA VAL A 6 -14.11 15.52 -16.15
C VAL A 6 -13.06 16.46 -15.58
N LYS A 7 -13.41 17.15 -14.49
CA LYS A 7 -12.44 17.93 -13.71
C LYS A 7 -11.42 16.97 -13.13
N ASN A 8 -10.15 17.27 -13.38
CA ASN A 8 -8.98 16.66 -12.78
C ASN A 8 -9.15 16.56 -11.25
N HIS A 9 -9.55 15.39 -10.77
CA HIS A 9 -9.41 15.02 -9.37
C HIS A 9 -7.94 14.72 -9.13
N GLN A 10 -7.22 15.73 -8.65
CA GLN A 10 -5.95 15.49 -7.97
C GLN A 10 -6.26 14.60 -6.76
N PHE A 11 -5.95 13.32 -6.91
CA PHE A 11 -5.84 12.42 -5.79
C PHE A 11 -4.72 12.94 -4.90
N LEU A 12 -5.08 13.57 -3.78
CA LEU A 12 -4.22 13.70 -2.62
C LEU A 12 -4.14 12.32 -1.94
N PHE A 13 -3.66 11.31 -2.67
CA PHE A 13 -2.76 10.38 -2.00
C PHE A 13 -1.63 11.28 -1.53
N PHE A 14 -1.37 11.34 -0.23
CA PHE A 14 -0.16 11.95 0.29
C PHE A 14 0.98 11.61 -0.67
N SER A 15 1.52 12.67 -1.28
CA SER A 15 2.66 12.60 -2.17
C SER A 15 3.79 11.95 -1.39
N LEU A 16 3.93 10.64 -1.55
CA LEU A 16 5.10 9.85 -1.21
C LEU A 16 5.85 9.61 -2.52
N PRO A 17 6.59 10.59 -3.07
CA PRO A 17 7.53 10.28 -4.12
C PRO A 17 8.79 9.73 -3.45
N PHE A 18 8.78 8.57 -2.79
CA PHE A 18 10.05 8.05 -2.25
C PHE A 18 10.25 6.54 -2.09
N PHE A 19 9.26 5.66 -2.38
CA PHE A 19 9.42 4.24 -2.01
C PHE A 19 9.59 3.20 -3.12
N LEU A 20 9.93 3.59 -4.35
CA LEU A 20 10.49 2.64 -5.32
C LEU A 20 11.57 3.30 -6.18
N LYS A 21 12.81 3.30 -5.69
CA LYS A 21 13.97 3.37 -6.58
C LYS A 21 14.85 2.15 -6.34
N LYS A 22 14.67 1.18 -7.24
CA LYS A 22 15.51 0.00 -7.45
C LYS A 22 16.96 0.46 -7.62
N HIS A 23 17.89 -0.32 -7.06
CA HIS A 23 19.34 -0.14 -7.18
C HIS A 23 19.78 0.15 -8.62
N GLU A 24 20.03 1.42 -8.93
CA GLU A 24 20.80 1.81 -10.10
C GLU A 24 21.57 3.09 -9.76
N LYS A 25 22.88 3.01 -9.90
CA LYS A 25 23.84 4.06 -9.57
C LYS A 25 23.53 5.29 -10.43
N MET A 26 22.93 6.35 -9.87
CA MET A 26 22.95 7.67 -10.49
C MET A 26 22.75 8.79 -9.46
N SER A 27 23.63 9.77 -9.60
CA SER A 27 23.72 11.10 -9.00
C SER A 27 22.56 11.55 -8.10
N VAL A 28 22.93 11.86 -6.86
CA VAL A 28 22.07 12.44 -5.83
C VAL A 28 21.72 13.87 -6.25
N LEU A 29 20.52 14.08 -6.79
CA LEU A 29 19.90 15.41 -6.76
C LEU A 29 19.58 15.75 -5.29
N PRO A 30 19.90 16.96 -4.81
CA PRO A 30 19.73 17.32 -3.41
C PRO A 30 18.24 17.40 -3.08
N THR A 31 17.74 16.41 -2.33
CA THR A 31 16.45 16.51 -1.65
C THR A 31 16.49 17.68 -0.66
N PRO A 32 15.38 18.43 -0.48
CA PRO A 32 15.31 19.46 0.54
C PRO A 32 15.63 18.80 1.90
N LYS A 33 16.76 19.20 2.48
CA LYS A 33 17.21 18.70 3.78
C LYS A 33 16.13 19.09 4.79
N SER A 34 15.38 18.12 5.30
CA SER A 34 14.67 18.31 6.57
C SER A 34 15.66 18.89 7.57
N PRO A 35 15.30 19.90 8.38
CA PRO A 35 16.19 20.39 9.41
C PRO A 35 16.53 19.21 10.30
N LEU A 36 17.77 18.71 10.16
CA LEU A 36 18.34 17.77 11.08
C LEU A 36 18.09 18.35 12.47
N SER A 37 17.45 17.57 13.34
CA SER A 37 17.50 17.82 14.77
C SER A 37 18.96 18.18 15.10
N PRO A 38 19.22 19.19 15.94
CA PRO A 38 20.59 19.62 16.23
C PRO A 38 21.33 18.50 16.96
N VAL A 39 21.84 17.54 16.20
CA VAL A 39 22.94 16.68 16.59
C VAL A 39 24.10 17.64 16.62
N ARG A 40 24.36 18.23 17.78
CA ARG A 40 25.69 18.77 18.04
C ARG A 40 26.60 17.55 17.91
N PRO A 41 27.52 17.50 16.93
CA PRO A 41 28.61 16.56 17.08
C PRO A 41 29.32 17.01 18.35
N HIS A 42 29.15 16.26 19.43
CA HIS A 42 30.10 16.32 20.53
C HIS A 42 31.39 15.78 19.92
N VAL A 43 32.13 16.66 19.25
CA VAL A 43 33.45 16.32 18.74
C VAL A 43 34.28 16.13 20.00
N HIS A 44 34.54 14.87 20.34
CA HIS A 44 35.43 14.54 21.42
C HIS A 44 36.84 14.81 20.87
N GLY A 45 37.27 16.06 20.93
CA GLY A 45 38.36 16.64 20.13
C GLY A 45 39.64 15.79 20.03
N GLU A 46 39.96 14.98 21.03
CA GLU A 46 41.14 14.09 21.01
C GLU A 46 40.83 12.59 20.99
N ASP A 47 39.58 12.17 21.20
CA ASP A 47 39.24 10.76 21.37
C ASP A 47 38.71 10.15 20.06
N LYS A 48 39.64 9.92 19.12
CA LYS A 48 39.36 9.36 17.77
C LYS A 48 38.54 8.08 17.82
N LYS A 49 38.70 7.27 18.88
CA LYS A 49 37.94 6.02 19.05
C LYS A 49 36.46 6.29 19.28
N GLN A 50 36.13 7.33 20.05
CA GLN A 50 34.75 7.71 20.34
C GLN A 50 34.09 8.31 19.10
N ASP A 51 34.79 9.18 18.36
CA ASP A 51 34.27 9.73 17.10
C ASP A 51 33.96 8.63 16.07
N ASP A 52 34.80 7.59 15.99
CA ASP A 52 34.55 6.45 15.10
C ASP A 52 33.38 5.57 15.58
N LEU A 53 33.21 5.43 16.90
CA LEU A 53 32.07 4.74 17.50
C LEU A 53 30.76 5.48 17.19
N ASP A 54 30.75 6.80 17.34
CA ASP A 54 29.58 7.64 17.08
C ASP A 54 29.18 7.59 15.60
N LYS A 55 30.15 7.66 14.67
CA LYS A 55 29.89 7.49 13.24
C LYS A 55 29.28 6.14 12.92
N LYS A 56 29.83 5.05 13.46
CA LYS A 56 29.29 3.69 13.26
C LYS A 56 27.89 3.57 13.84
N THR A 57 27.64 4.20 14.98
CA THR A 57 26.33 4.20 15.63
C THR A 57 25.30 4.94 14.76
N VAL A 58 25.64 6.14 14.29
CA VAL A 58 24.78 6.92 13.39
C VAL A 58 24.49 6.15 12.10
N GLN A 59 25.51 5.51 11.53
CA GLN A 59 25.35 4.69 10.33
C GLN A 59 24.43 3.48 10.59
N ALA A 60 24.63 2.74 11.67
CA ALA A 60 23.79 1.60 12.03
C ALA A 60 22.33 2.01 12.24
N VAL A 61 22.08 3.15 12.90
CA VAL A 61 20.72 3.70 13.08
C VAL A 61 20.10 4.11 11.74
N ALA A 62 20.88 4.73 10.85
CA ALA A 62 20.41 5.12 9.52
C ALA A 62 20.07 3.91 8.65
N GLU A 63 20.92 2.88 8.65
CA GLU A 63 20.70 1.62 7.92
C GLU A 63 19.50 0.84 8.46
N ALA A 64 19.25 0.89 9.77
CA ALA A 64 18.04 0.34 10.39
C ALA A 64 16.76 1.15 10.09
N GLY A 65 16.88 2.31 9.41
CA GLY A 65 15.75 3.15 9.04
C GLY A 65 15.27 4.09 10.16
N GLY A 66 16.12 4.40 11.14
CA GLY A 66 15.80 5.29 12.27
C GLY A 66 15.16 6.62 11.87
N PRO A 67 15.73 7.38 10.91
CA PRO A 67 15.14 8.65 10.47
C PRO A 67 13.71 8.49 9.91
N ASN A 68 13.46 7.43 9.14
CA ASN A 68 12.13 7.15 8.57
C ASN A 68 11.13 6.78 9.67
N HIS A 69 11.56 6.04 10.69
CA HIS A 69 10.73 5.68 11.84
C HIS A 69 10.25 6.93 12.60
N ILE A 70 11.18 7.83 12.95
CA ILE A 70 10.89 9.07 13.68
C ILE A 70 9.91 9.95 12.88
N GLN A 71 10.13 10.09 11.57
CA GLN A 71 9.22 10.87 10.72
C GLN A 71 7.82 10.24 10.67
N ALA A 72 7.72 8.92 10.49
CA ALA A 72 6.43 8.25 10.45
C ALA A 72 5.66 8.36 11.78
N GLU A 73 6.37 8.29 12.91
CA GLU A 73 5.78 8.50 14.23
C GLU A 73 5.28 9.94 14.40
N TYR A 74 6.08 10.93 14.02
CA TYR A 74 5.70 12.34 14.06
C TYR A 74 4.41 12.61 13.26
N PHE A 75 4.32 12.08 12.02
CA PHE A 75 3.09 12.19 11.23
C PHE A 75 1.93 11.45 11.89
N ASN A 76 2.14 10.31 12.53
CA ASN A 76 1.09 9.61 13.27
C ASN A 76 0.50 10.45 14.41
N LEU A 77 1.35 11.17 15.14
CA LEU A 77 0.93 12.09 16.19
C LEU A 77 0.16 13.30 15.63
N ILE A 78 0.60 13.84 14.49
CA ILE A 78 -0.14 14.90 13.79
C ILE A 78 -1.51 14.40 13.36
N CYS A 79 -1.59 13.26 12.66
CA CYS A 79 -2.86 12.69 12.20
C CYS A 79 -3.84 12.54 13.36
N LYS A 80 -3.39 12.03 14.51
CA LYS A 80 -4.23 11.86 15.71
C LYS A 80 -4.68 13.17 16.34
N SER A 81 -3.85 14.22 16.33
CA SER A 81 -4.20 15.52 16.93
C SER A 81 -5.08 16.37 16.02
N VAL A 82 -4.92 16.23 14.70
CA VAL A 82 -5.68 16.96 13.70
C VAL A 82 -7.06 16.33 13.49
N LEU A 83 -7.15 15.02 13.35
CA LEU A 83 -8.37 14.33 12.94
C LEU A 83 -9.51 14.58 13.95
N GLY A 84 -10.59 15.23 13.49
CA GLY A 84 -11.74 15.55 14.34
C GLY A 84 -11.54 16.72 15.31
N SER A 85 -10.43 17.45 15.23
CA SER A 85 -10.21 18.66 16.04
C SER A 85 -11.12 19.81 15.57
N GLU A 86 -11.73 20.51 16.53
CA GLU A 86 -12.55 21.71 16.29
C GLU A 86 -11.73 22.98 16.03
N ASN A 87 -10.41 22.94 16.27
CA ASN A 87 -9.52 24.07 16.03
C ASN A 87 -9.56 24.49 14.56
N GLU A 88 -9.89 25.76 14.31
CA GLU A 88 -10.04 26.30 12.96
C GLU A 88 -8.78 26.16 12.11
N LYS A 89 -7.60 26.24 12.75
CA LYS A 89 -6.30 26.08 12.08
C LYS A 89 -6.11 24.70 11.45
N PHE A 90 -6.86 23.69 11.92
CA PHE A 90 -6.78 22.31 11.44
C PHE A 90 -7.91 21.93 10.50
N LYS A 91 -8.85 22.84 10.19
CA LYS A 91 -9.95 22.59 9.24
C LYS A 91 -9.44 22.19 7.86
N GLU A 92 -8.35 22.79 7.40
CA GLU A 92 -7.73 22.50 6.10
C GLU A 92 -6.96 21.18 6.07
N LEU A 93 -6.51 20.71 7.23
CA LEU A 93 -5.74 19.48 7.38
C LEU A 93 -6.63 18.24 7.54
N GLN A 94 -7.96 18.41 7.59
CA GLN A 94 -8.87 17.26 7.66
C GLN A 94 -8.82 16.45 6.35
N PRO A 95 -8.74 15.11 6.44
CA PRO A 95 -8.73 14.27 5.26
C PRO A 95 -10.07 14.38 4.51
N LYS A 96 -10.00 14.69 3.22
CA LYS A 96 -11.16 14.72 2.30
C LYS A 96 -11.08 13.52 1.36
N LEU A 97 -11.21 12.33 1.93
CA LEU A 97 -11.12 11.07 1.18
C LEU A 97 -12.52 10.63 0.72
N ASP A 98 -12.82 10.89 -0.55
CA ASP A 98 -13.96 10.28 -1.23
C ASP A 98 -13.46 9.17 -2.15
N ILE A 99 -13.48 7.93 -1.64
CA ILE A 99 -13.10 6.75 -2.41
C ILE A 99 -14.38 6.11 -2.93
N PRO A 100 -14.55 6.00 -4.27
CA PRO A 100 -15.72 5.35 -4.86
C PRO A 100 -15.86 3.90 -4.40
N ASP A 101 -17.11 3.46 -4.20
CA ASP A 101 -17.42 2.10 -3.75
C ASP A 101 -17.37 1.09 -4.90
N TYR A 102 -16.18 0.92 -5.46
CA TYR A 102 -15.92 -0.12 -6.45
C TYR A 102 -14.98 -1.18 -5.89
N GLU A 103 -15.23 -2.43 -6.27
CA GLU A 103 -14.48 -3.60 -5.80
C GLU A 103 -12.97 -3.47 -6.02
N TYR A 104 -12.55 -2.88 -7.15
CA TYR A 104 -11.14 -2.72 -7.49
C TYR A 104 -10.40 -1.76 -6.55
N TYR A 105 -11.06 -0.71 -6.02
CA TYR A 105 -10.46 0.17 -5.00
C TYR A 105 -10.29 -0.58 -3.68
N SER A 106 -11.31 -1.33 -3.25
CA SER A 106 -11.23 -2.17 -2.05
C SER A 106 -10.07 -3.17 -2.15
N ARG A 107 -9.91 -3.82 -3.30
CA ARG A 107 -8.81 -4.75 -3.57
C ARG A 107 -7.44 -4.06 -3.56
N ALA A 108 -7.32 -2.87 -4.16
CA ALA A 108 -6.09 -2.10 -4.16
C ALA A 108 -5.68 -1.68 -2.73
N VAL A 109 -6.62 -1.17 -1.93
CA VAL A 109 -6.37 -0.79 -0.53
C VAL A 109 -5.92 -1.99 0.29
N LYS A 110 -6.57 -3.15 0.14
CA LYS A 110 -6.17 -4.39 0.81
C LYS A 110 -4.75 -4.83 0.45
N LEU A 111 -4.37 -4.73 -0.82
CA LEU A 111 -3.02 -5.05 -1.29
C LEU A 111 -1.97 -4.11 -0.66
N VAL A 112 -2.23 -2.81 -0.68
CA VAL A 112 -1.33 -1.80 -0.07
C VAL A 112 -1.18 -2.06 1.43
N LEU A 113 -2.28 -2.32 2.15
CA LEU A 113 -2.23 -2.65 3.57
C LEU A 113 -1.44 -3.93 3.84
N ALA A 114 -1.59 -4.96 3.01
CA ALA A 114 -0.84 -6.21 3.15
C ALA A 114 0.66 -5.98 3.01
N TYR A 115 1.05 -5.16 2.03
CA TYR A 115 2.44 -4.76 1.81
C TYR A 115 3.00 -3.99 3.01
N LEU A 116 2.30 -2.96 3.48
CA LEU A 116 2.74 -2.13 4.61
C LEU A 116 2.89 -2.96 5.91
N LEU A 117 1.93 -3.85 6.18
CA LEU A 117 1.97 -4.74 7.34
C LEU A 117 3.17 -5.69 7.29
N ARG A 118 3.47 -6.26 6.11
CA ARG A 118 4.63 -7.14 5.92
C ARG A 118 5.95 -6.43 6.23
N HIS A 119 6.08 -5.16 5.84
CA HIS A 119 7.27 -4.35 6.08
C HIS A 119 7.27 -3.63 7.44
N ARG A 120 6.37 -4.01 8.36
CA ARG A 120 6.26 -3.43 9.71
C ARG A 120 6.09 -1.90 9.71
N MET A 121 5.45 -1.34 8.69
CA MET A 121 5.14 0.10 8.61
C MET A 121 3.90 0.43 9.44
N THR A 122 3.95 0.14 10.74
CA THR A 122 2.80 0.19 11.66
C THR A 122 2.22 1.60 11.81
N TYR A 123 3.06 2.63 11.87
CA TYR A 123 2.61 4.02 11.95
C TYR A 123 1.86 4.47 10.71
N THR A 124 2.34 4.10 9.52
CA THR A 124 1.66 4.39 8.25
C THR A 124 0.30 3.70 8.18
N VAL A 125 0.23 2.42 8.56
CA VAL A 125 -1.04 1.68 8.65
C VAL A 125 -2.00 2.34 9.64
N SER A 126 -1.48 2.79 10.77
CA SER A 126 -2.25 3.51 11.79
C SER A 126 -2.82 4.82 11.21
N CYS A 127 -2.02 5.66 10.53
CA CYS A 127 -2.51 6.87 9.87
C CYS A 127 -3.64 6.56 8.88
N ILE A 128 -3.44 5.58 7.99
CA ILE A 128 -4.46 5.17 7.00
C ILE A 128 -5.78 4.76 7.69
N ARG A 129 -5.70 4.02 8.80
CA ARG A 129 -6.90 3.60 9.55
C ARG A 129 -7.63 4.74 10.23
N HIS A 130 -6.93 5.80 10.65
CA HIS A 130 -7.57 6.98 11.24
C HIS A 130 -8.17 7.88 10.16
N GLU A 131 -7.47 8.08 9.04
CA GLU A 131 -7.92 8.95 7.95
C GLU A 131 -9.04 8.32 7.12
N TYR A 132 -8.98 7.01 6.89
CA TYR A 132 -9.95 6.28 6.09
C TYR A 132 -10.85 5.40 6.97
N GLY A 133 -11.99 5.93 7.41
CA GLY A 133 -12.92 5.23 8.31
C GLY A 133 -13.48 3.91 7.76
N LYS A 134 -13.52 3.73 6.43
CA LYS A 134 -13.94 2.48 5.76
C LYS A 134 -12.76 1.52 5.50
N CYS A 135 -11.61 1.73 6.14
CA CYS A 135 -10.43 0.91 5.96
C CYS A 135 -10.69 -0.57 6.31
N PRO A 136 -10.39 -1.52 5.41
CA PRO A 136 -10.63 -2.94 5.67
C PRO A 136 -9.73 -3.45 6.80
N LYS A 137 -10.33 -4.16 7.77
CA LYS A 137 -9.61 -4.74 8.91
C LYS A 137 -8.69 -5.88 8.50
N GLN A 138 -9.11 -6.66 7.50
CA GLN A 138 -8.39 -7.79 6.95
C GLN A 138 -8.04 -7.55 5.48
N THR A 139 -6.83 -7.97 5.09
CA THR A 139 -6.31 -7.78 3.74
C THR A 139 -6.68 -8.94 2.81
N GLY A 140 -6.97 -10.12 3.35
CA GLY A 140 -7.26 -11.32 2.58
C GLY A 140 -6.02 -12.04 2.03
N PHE A 141 -4.81 -11.57 2.37
CA PHE A 141 -3.55 -12.23 2.02
C PHE A 141 -3.02 -12.99 3.24
N ASN A 142 -2.86 -14.30 3.10
CA ASN A 142 -2.37 -15.15 4.19
C ASN A 142 -0.87 -15.36 4.11
N LYS A 143 -0.32 -15.44 2.89
CA LYS A 143 1.10 -15.68 2.65
C LYS A 143 1.80 -14.42 2.15
N PRO A 144 2.99 -14.09 2.68
CA PRO A 144 3.77 -12.98 2.17
C PRO A 144 4.06 -13.11 0.65
N SER A 145 4.36 -14.33 0.18
CA SER A 145 4.66 -14.61 -1.23
C SER A 145 3.52 -14.25 -2.19
N GLU A 146 2.27 -14.32 -1.75
CA GLU A 146 1.10 -13.96 -2.57
C GLU A 146 1.13 -12.46 -2.89
N VAL A 147 1.46 -11.62 -1.90
CA VAL A 147 1.56 -10.17 -2.05
C VAL A 147 2.67 -9.82 -3.04
N ASP A 148 3.85 -10.44 -2.91
CA ASP A 148 4.99 -10.16 -3.80
C ASP A 148 4.71 -10.56 -5.23
N SER A 149 4.11 -11.73 -5.45
CA SER A 149 3.73 -12.21 -6.77
C SER A 149 2.70 -11.29 -7.41
N TYR A 150 1.69 -10.85 -6.64
CA TYR A 150 0.65 -9.96 -7.14
C TYR A 150 1.22 -8.58 -7.52
N ILE A 151 2.12 -8.02 -6.71
CA ILE A 151 2.80 -6.76 -7.03
C ILE A 151 3.70 -6.92 -8.26
N LYS A 152 4.44 -8.03 -8.37
CA LYS A 152 5.28 -8.31 -9.55
C LYS A 152 4.45 -8.43 -10.83
N GLU A 153 3.29 -9.08 -10.77
CA GLU A 153 2.35 -9.19 -11.88
C GLU A 153 1.83 -7.80 -12.31
N LEU A 154 1.45 -6.96 -11.35
CA LEU A 154 0.96 -5.59 -11.62
C LEU A 154 2.01 -4.69 -12.25
N ILE A 155 3.26 -4.77 -11.79
CA ILE A 155 4.37 -3.97 -12.29
C ILE A 155 4.88 -4.52 -13.63
N GLY A 156 4.74 -5.83 -13.85
CA GLY A 156 5.24 -6.54 -15.03
C GLY A 156 6.78 -6.48 -15.16
N PRO A 157 7.35 -7.09 -16.20
CA PRO A 157 8.65 -6.68 -16.69
C PRO A 157 8.54 -5.23 -17.15
N LEU A 158 9.45 -4.37 -16.72
CA LEU A 158 9.54 -2.92 -17.00
C LEU A 158 9.64 -2.53 -18.50
N GLY A 159 9.21 -3.37 -19.45
CA GLY A 159 9.31 -3.13 -20.88
C GLY A 159 8.27 -3.83 -21.77
N SER A 160 7.21 -4.43 -21.24
CA SER A 160 6.23 -5.14 -22.09
C SER A 160 4.78 -5.02 -21.62
N ARG A 161 4.24 -3.81 -21.63
CA ARG A 161 2.78 -3.63 -21.78
C ARG A 161 2.39 -3.80 -23.26
N SER A 162 2.33 -5.04 -23.73
CA SER A 162 1.40 -5.38 -24.80
C SER A 162 0.09 -5.79 -24.13
N THR A 163 -0.88 -4.88 -24.16
CA THR A 163 -2.27 -5.16 -23.83
C THR A 163 -2.78 -6.27 -24.74
N THR A 164 -2.63 -7.52 -24.33
CA THR A 164 -3.42 -8.62 -24.88
C THR A 164 -4.44 -9.01 -23.82
N ARG A 165 -5.53 -8.25 -23.82
CA ARG A 165 -6.82 -8.74 -23.31
C ARG A 165 -7.14 -10.01 -24.10
N SER A 166 -6.93 -11.17 -23.50
CA SER A 166 -7.51 -12.42 -23.98
C SER A 166 -9.01 -12.36 -23.72
N THR A 167 -9.73 -11.79 -24.69
CA THR A 167 -11.16 -12.02 -24.87
C THR A 167 -11.33 -13.45 -25.36
N THR A 168 -11.45 -14.44 -24.47
CA THR A 168 -12.01 -15.74 -24.86
C THR A 168 -13.53 -15.65 -24.85
N ARG A 169 -13.97 -15.21 -26.02
CA ARG A 169 -15.28 -15.33 -26.66
C ARG A 169 -16.02 -16.62 -26.29
N SER A 170 -17.21 -16.44 -25.76
CA SER A 170 -18.32 -17.39 -25.77
C SER A 170 -18.46 -18.06 -27.13
N THR A 171 -18.36 -19.39 -27.15
CA THR A 171 -18.83 -20.22 -28.27
C THR A 171 -19.90 -21.15 -27.74
N SER A 172 -21.14 -20.75 -27.99
CA SER A 172 -22.28 -21.65 -28.05
C SER A 172 -22.04 -22.70 -29.14
N ARG A 173 -22.14 -23.99 -28.80
CA ARG A 173 -22.61 -24.99 -29.76
C ARG A 173 -23.20 -26.20 -29.06
N ALA A 174 -24.37 -26.57 -29.56
CA ALA A 174 -25.33 -27.51 -29.03
C ALA A 174 -24.99 -28.99 -29.27
N SER A 175 -25.60 -29.82 -28.43
CA SER A 175 -26.22 -31.14 -28.71
C SER A 175 -25.42 -32.22 -29.41
N SER A 176 -25.19 -33.32 -28.69
CA SER A 176 -25.30 -34.67 -29.25
C SER A 176 -25.89 -35.61 -28.21
N VAL A 177 -27.08 -36.11 -28.53
CA VAL A 177 -27.79 -37.23 -27.92
C VAL A 177 -26.95 -38.50 -28.06
N SER A 178 -26.81 -39.28 -26.99
CA SER A 178 -26.59 -40.73 -27.08
C SER A 178 -27.30 -41.44 -25.94
N ASP A 179 -28.29 -42.21 -26.37
CA ASP A 179 -29.14 -43.14 -25.65
C ASP A 179 -28.31 -44.25 -24.98
N GLY A 180 -28.69 -44.66 -23.78
CA GLY A 180 -27.96 -45.65 -22.98
C GLY A 180 -28.70 -45.98 -21.69
N ARG A 181 -29.70 -46.86 -21.81
CA ARG A 181 -30.45 -47.44 -20.68
C ARG A 181 -29.52 -48.24 -19.79
N ASP A 182 -29.63 -48.08 -18.48
CA ASP A 182 -29.50 -49.17 -17.52
C ASP A 182 -30.24 -48.85 -16.20
N ILE A 183 -31.47 -49.37 -16.14
CA ILE A 183 -32.08 -50.11 -15.01
C ILE A 183 -31.27 -50.19 -13.71
N ASN A 184 -31.75 -49.51 -12.65
CA ASN A 184 -32.12 -50.19 -11.40
C ASN A 184 -32.97 -49.30 -10.47
N THR A 185 -34.14 -49.83 -10.17
CA THR A 185 -35.24 -49.32 -9.34
C THR A 185 -34.98 -49.63 -7.86
N VAL A 186 -35.36 -48.72 -6.92
CA VAL A 186 -36.26 -49.01 -5.78
C VAL A 186 -36.86 -47.68 -5.26
N PRO A 187 -38.21 -47.54 -5.17
CA PRO A 187 -38.85 -46.41 -4.50
C PRO A 187 -38.97 -46.62 -2.98
N VAL A 188 -38.61 -45.59 -2.19
CA VAL A 188 -38.83 -45.54 -0.74
C VAL A 188 -40.15 -44.85 -0.45
N THR A 189 -41.10 -45.55 0.17
CA THR A 189 -42.35 -44.98 0.71
C THR A 189 -42.11 -44.31 2.06
N PRO A 190 -42.75 -43.16 2.38
CA PRO A 190 -42.70 -42.57 3.71
C PRO A 190 -43.63 -43.32 4.69
N LYS A 191 -43.18 -43.46 5.94
CA LYS A 191 -44.01 -43.96 7.06
C LYS A 191 -44.82 -42.81 7.67
N VAL A 192 -46.02 -43.19 8.11
CA VAL A 192 -47.14 -42.44 8.73
C VAL A 192 -46.71 -41.39 9.73
#